data_AF-A0A6A0AE71-F1
#
_entry.id   AF-A0A6A0AE71-F1
#
_cell.length_a   1.000
_cell.length_b   1.000
_cell.length_c   1.000
_cell.angle_alpha   90.00
_cell.angle_beta   90.00
_cell.angle_gamma   90.00
#
_symmetry.space_group_name_H-M   'P 1'
#
loop_
_entity.id
_entity.type
_entity.pdbx_description
1 polymer ?
#
loop_
_entity_poly.entity_id
_entity_poly.type
_entity_poly.pdbx_seq_one_letter_code
_entity_poly.pdbx_strand_id
1 'polypeptide(L)'
;ANSQYEGVYLLGTSIARPLIAKRQIEIAQEVGADAVSHGATGKGNDQVRFEVSYYSLKPDIKVIAPWREWTMTSRTDMIQYAEKFGIPVPAAKRDEPPFSMDANLLHISYEGNALEDPWDAPSEDMFTRSVSPEKVSSGQQGQQGQATLPVP
;
A
#
# COMPACT_ATOMS: atom_id res chain seq x y z
N ALA A 1 3.56 13.60 17.36
CA ALA A 1 4.75 12.73 17.39
C ALA A 1 5.45 12.86 16.04
N ASN A 2 6.71 13.34 16.01
CA ASN A 2 7.51 13.48 14.78
C ASN A 2 8.11 12.12 14.41
N SER A 3 7.25 11.12 14.24
CA SER A 3 7.63 9.70 14.23
C SER A 3 8.41 9.34 12.97
N GLN A 4 9.55 8.69 13.17
CA GLN A 4 10.39 8.13 12.10
C GLN A 4 10.77 6.70 12.49
N TYR A 5 10.45 5.75 11.63
CA TYR A 5 10.86 4.36 11.81
C TYR A 5 12.31 4.20 11.37
N GLU A 6 13.13 3.59 12.23
CA GLU A 6 14.58 3.42 12.04
C GLU A 6 15.30 4.74 11.69
N GLY A 7 14.76 5.87 12.14
CA GLY A 7 15.32 7.21 11.92
C GLY A 7 15.17 7.76 10.50
N VAL A 8 14.50 7.05 9.59
CA VAL A 8 14.44 7.45 8.16
C VAL A 8 13.05 7.35 7.54
N TYR A 9 12.23 6.37 7.95
CA TYR A 9 10.98 6.08 7.25
C TYR A 9 9.76 6.74 7.92
N LEU A 10 9.00 7.53 7.14
CA LEU A 10 7.92 8.39 7.63
C LEU A 10 6.56 7.66 7.83
N LEU A 11 6.56 6.31 7.85
CA LEU A 11 5.40 5.49 8.24
C LEU A 11 4.11 5.69 7.42
N GLY A 12 4.20 6.26 6.21
CA GLY A 12 3.02 6.61 5.43
C GLY A 12 2.19 5.39 4.99
N THR A 13 2.82 4.25 4.71
CA THR A 13 2.11 2.99 4.44
C THR A 13 1.43 2.52 5.72
N SER A 14 2.20 2.46 6.82
CA SER A 14 1.75 1.94 8.11
C SER A 14 0.52 2.66 8.66
N ILE A 15 0.46 3.99 8.58
CA ILE A 15 -0.63 4.79 9.16
C ILE A 15 -1.96 4.60 8.42
N ALA A 16 -1.92 4.29 7.12
CA ALA A 16 -3.14 4.11 6.33
C ALA A 16 -3.89 2.82 6.68
N ARG A 17 -3.19 1.76 7.11
CA ARG A 17 -3.79 0.42 7.27
C ARG A 17 -4.83 0.36 8.40
N PRO A 18 -4.57 0.89 9.60
CA PRO A 18 -5.59 0.96 10.65
C PRO A 18 -6.83 1.77 10.23
N LEU A 19 -6.66 2.83 9.43
CA LEU A 19 -7.78 3.62 8.92
C LEU A 19 -8.65 2.81 7.95
N ILE A 20 -8.03 2.11 6.99
CA ILE A 20 -8.75 1.23 6.06
C ILE A 20 -9.44 0.10 6.82
N ALA A 21 -8.74 -0.53 7.76
CA ALA A 21 -9.27 -1.62 8.56
C ALA A 21 -10.49 -1.18 9.37
N LYS A 22 -10.43 0.02 9.98
CA LYS A 22 -11.56 0.63 10.68
C LYS A 22 -12.77 0.76 9.78
N ARG A 23 -12.61 1.34 8.59
CA ARG A 23 -13.75 1.55 7.68
C ARG A 23 -14.32 0.22 7.19
N GLN A 24 -13.50 -0.80 6.96
CA GLN A 24 -13.99 -2.13 6.61
C GLN A 24 -14.81 -2.79 7.73
N ILE A 25 -14.41 -2.63 9.00
CA ILE A 25 -15.19 -3.14 10.14
C ILE A 25 -16.50 -2.39 10.31
N GLU A 26 -16.50 -1.06 10.17
CA GLU A 26 -17.73 -0.26 10.19
C GLU A 26 -18.72 -0.75 9.12
N ILE A 27 -18.26 -0.93 7.88
CA ILE A 27 -19.11 -1.44 6.79
C ILE A 27 -19.57 -2.88 7.08
N ALA A 28 -18.70 -3.75 7.60
CA ALA A 28 -19.08 -5.12 7.94
C ALA A 28 -20.21 -5.14 8.98
N GLN A 29 -20.20 -4.23 9.96
CA GLN A 29 -21.30 -4.07 10.91
C GLN A 29 -22.56 -3.52 10.25
N GLU A 30 -22.44 -2.51 9.38
CA GLU A 30 -23.56 -1.89 8.66
C GLU A 30 -24.32 -2.91 7.79
N VAL A 31 -23.60 -3.83 7.13
CA VAL A 31 -24.20 -4.82 6.21
C VAL A 31 -24.44 -6.19 6.85
N GLY A 32 -24.08 -6.37 8.11
CA GLY A 32 -24.19 -7.66 8.81
C GLY A 32 -23.28 -8.75 8.27
N ALA A 33 -22.07 -8.41 7.82
CA ALA A 33 -21.10 -9.38 7.31
C ALA A 33 -20.42 -10.15 8.45
N ASP A 34 -20.28 -11.47 8.27
CA ASP A 34 -19.59 -12.36 9.21
C ASP A 34 -18.05 -12.32 9.07
N ALA A 35 -17.55 -11.76 7.97
CA ALA A 35 -16.13 -11.76 7.63
C ALA A 35 -15.68 -10.49 6.91
N VAL A 36 -14.39 -10.19 7.04
CA VAL A 36 -13.68 -9.19 6.22
C VAL A 36 -12.54 -9.86 5.47
N SER A 37 -12.13 -9.28 4.34
CA SER A 37 -11.01 -9.79 3.54
C SER A 37 -9.99 -8.69 3.21
N HIS A 38 -8.71 -9.07 3.14
CA HIS A 38 -7.63 -8.20 2.69
C HIS A 38 -6.75 -8.88 1.64
N GLY A 39 -6.14 -8.07 0.77
CA GLY A 39 -5.25 -8.51 -0.31
C GLY A 39 -3.75 -8.45 0.03
N ALA A 40 -3.36 -8.15 1.27
CA ALA A 40 -1.96 -8.15 1.67
C ALA A 40 -1.32 -9.55 1.53
N THR A 41 -0.07 -9.61 1.06
CA THR A 41 0.67 -10.86 0.87
C THR A 41 1.14 -11.46 2.20
N GLY A 42 1.43 -12.76 2.21
CA GLY A 42 1.91 -13.47 3.41
C GLY A 42 3.35 -13.12 3.85
N LYS A 43 4.10 -12.36 3.05
CA LYS A 43 5.49 -11.98 3.34
C LYS A 43 5.63 -10.55 3.89
N GLY A 44 4.62 -9.70 3.68
CA GLY A 44 4.68 -8.29 4.01
C GLY A 44 4.14 -7.95 5.40
N ASN A 45 4.42 -6.72 5.85
CA ASN A 45 3.96 -6.18 7.13
C ASN A 45 2.46 -5.86 7.14
N ASP A 46 1.85 -5.63 5.98
CA ASP A 46 0.47 -5.15 5.88
C ASP A 46 -0.56 -6.15 6.40
N GLN A 47 -0.31 -7.47 6.27
CA GLN A 47 -1.21 -8.48 6.85
C GLN A 47 -1.35 -8.30 8.37
N VAL A 48 -0.23 -8.04 9.06
CA VAL A 48 -0.22 -7.85 10.51
C VAL A 48 -0.96 -6.56 10.88
N ARG A 49 -0.71 -5.48 10.13
CA ARG A 49 -1.36 -4.18 10.35
C ARG A 49 -2.88 -4.29 10.18
N PHE A 50 -3.36 -4.99 9.15
CA PHE A 50 -4.78 -5.22 8.93
C PHE A 50 -5.38 -6.09 10.03
N GLU A 51 -4.81 -7.26 10.28
CA GLU A 51 -5.40 -8.25 11.21
C GLU A 51 -5.41 -7.76 12.65
N VAL A 52 -4.31 -7.18 13.14
CA VAL A 52 -4.28 -6.59 14.48
C VAL A 52 -5.35 -5.50 14.60
N SER A 53 -5.55 -4.69 13.55
CA SER A 53 -6.58 -3.64 13.56
C SER A 53 -7.99 -4.22 13.54
N TYR A 54 -8.26 -5.24 12.70
CA TYR A 54 -9.56 -5.91 12.65
C TYR A 54 -9.91 -6.53 14.00
N TYR A 55 -9.00 -7.32 14.58
CA TYR A 55 -9.25 -7.99 15.86
C TYR A 55 -9.32 -7.01 17.04
N SER A 56 -8.66 -5.86 16.95
CA SER A 56 -8.80 -4.80 17.96
C SER A 56 -10.16 -4.12 17.91
N LEU A 57 -10.81 -4.06 16.75
CA LEU A 57 -12.09 -3.37 16.55
C LEU A 57 -13.30 -4.30 16.65
N LYS A 58 -13.15 -5.55 16.21
CA LYS A 58 -14.17 -6.59 16.25
C LYS A 58 -13.50 -7.97 16.44
N PRO A 59 -13.23 -8.38 17.70
CA PRO A 59 -12.45 -9.60 17.99
C PRO A 59 -13.03 -10.91 17.43
N ASP A 60 -14.34 -10.95 17.20
CA ASP A 60 -15.09 -12.10 16.69
C ASP A 60 -15.17 -12.15 15.15
N ILE A 61 -14.64 -11.15 14.43
CA ILE A 61 -14.71 -11.12 12.96
C ILE A 61 -13.84 -12.23 12.36
N LYS A 62 -14.37 -12.92 11.34
CA LYS A 62 -13.55 -13.83 10.53
C LYS A 62 -12.72 -13.01 9.54
N VAL A 63 -11.41 -13.26 9.48
CA VAL A 63 -10.54 -12.67 8.45
C VAL A 63 -10.26 -13.70 7.37
N ILE A 64 -10.44 -13.30 6.11
CA ILE A 64 -10.10 -14.10 4.92
C ILE A 64 -8.93 -13.44 4.20
N ALA A 65 -7.82 -14.14 4.08
CA ALA A 65 -6.59 -13.64 3.47
C ALA A 65 -6.20 -14.54 2.29
N PRO A 66 -6.74 -14.31 1.07
CA PRO A 66 -6.59 -15.22 -0.05
C PRO A 66 -5.14 -15.59 -0.36
N TRP A 67 -4.21 -14.65 -0.26
CA TRP A 67 -2.77 -14.86 -0.47
C TRP A 67 -2.12 -15.90 0.46
N ARG A 68 -2.77 -16.28 1.56
CA ARG A 68 -2.32 -17.35 2.45
C ARG A 68 -3.08 -18.66 2.28
N GLU A 69 -4.24 -18.62 1.62
CA GLU A 69 -5.16 -19.75 1.55
C GLU A 69 -5.14 -20.43 0.18
N TRP A 70 -4.99 -19.65 -0.90
CA TRP A 70 -5.02 -20.17 -2.26
C TRP A 70 -3.67 -20.72 -2.71
N THR A 71 -3.67 -21.38 -3.87
CA THR A 71 -2.47 -21.95 -4.49
C THR A 71 -1.87 -21.06 -5.59
N MET A 72 -2.45 -19.88 -5.84
CA MET A 72 -1.99 -18.96 -6.87
C MET A 72 -0.76 -18.20 -6.36
N THR A 73 0.35 -18.32 -7.09
CA THR A 73 1.65 -17.80 -6.66
C THR A 73 2.22 -16.76 -7.61
N SER A 74 1.69 -16.67 -8.84
CA SER A 74 2.19 -15.76 -9.86
C SER A 74 1.11 -14.85 -10.43
N ARG A 75 1.55 -13.77 -11.10
CA ARG A 75 0.66 -12.92 -11.90
C ARG A 75 -0.02 -13.68 -13.03
N THR A 76 0.71 -14.60 -13.66
CA THR A 76 0.16 -15.48 -14.70
C THR A 76 -0.98 -16.32 -14.15
N ASP A 77 -0.85 -16.89 -12.94
CA ASP A 77 -1.92 -17.65 -12.30
C ASP A 77 -3.16 -16.78 -12.08
N MET A 78 -2.97 -15.54 -11.60
CA MET A 78 -4.05 -14.57 -11.40
C MET A 78 -4.75 -14.20 -12.72
N ILE A 79 -4.00 -14.02 -13.80
CA ILE A 79 -4.55 -13.72 -15.13
C ILE A 79 -5.35 -14.91 -15.66
N GLN A 80 -4.81 -16.13 -15.57
CA GLN A 80 -5.52 -17.34 -15.99
C GLN A 80 -6.81 -17.56 -15.18
N TYR A 81 -6.75 -17.31 -13.87
CA TYR A 81 -7.94 -17.34 -13.01
C TYR A 81 -8.97 -16.30 -13.47
N ALA A 82 -8.55 -15.06 -13.70
CA ALA A 82 -9.44 -14.01 -14.17
C ALA A 82 -10.10 -14.36 -15.51
N GLU A 83 -9.33 -14.87 -16.47
CA GLU A 83 -9.83 -15.30 -17.79
C GLU A 83 -10.82 -16.46 -17.67
N LYS A 84 -10.50 -17.47 -16.87
CA LYS A 84 -11.36 -18.64 -16.62
C LYS A 84 -12.74 -18.23 -16.09
N PHE A 85 -12.81 -17.18 -15.27
CA PHE A 85 -14.04 -16.69 -14.66
C PHE A 85 -14.61 -15.43 -15.33
N GLY A 86 -14.08 -15.02 -16.48
CA GLY A 86 -14.59 -13.87 -17.24
C GLY A 86 -14.39 -12.51 -16.56
N ILE A 87 -13.39 -12.39 -15.67
CA ILE A 87 -13.02 -11.14 -15.00
C ILE A 87 -12.11 -10.33 -15.93
N PRO A 88 -12.51 -9.11 -16.35
CA PRO A 88 -11.71 -8.31 -17.28
C PRO A 88 -10.43 -7.80 -16.62
N VAL A 89 -9.27 -8.07 -17.26
CA VAL A 89 -7.96 -7.55 -16.85
C VAL A 89 -7.47 -6.54 -17.88
N PRO A 90 -7.21 -5.27 -17.51
CA PRO A 90 -6.66 -4.28 -18.44
C PRO A 90 -5.34 -4.75 -19.05
N ALA A 91 -5.13 -4.55 -20.36
CA ALA A 91 -3.92 -4.98 -21.06
C ALA A 91 -2.63 -4.43 -20.42
N ALA A 92 -2.64 -3.16 -20.02
CA ALA A 92 -1.52 -2.50 -19.33
C ALA A 92 -1.20 -3.10 -17.94
N LYS A 93 -2.08 -3.96 -17.40
CA LYS A 93 -1.89 -4.67 -16.13
C LYS A 93 -1.67 -6.17 -16.35
N ARG A 94 -1.27 -6.62 -17.54
CA ARG A 94 -0.91 -8.02 -17.76
C ARG A 94 0.55 -8.29 -17.44
N ASP A 95 1.43 -7.38 -17.80
CA ASP A 95 2.85 -7.48 -17.45
C ASP A 95 3.10 -7.14 -15.98
N GLU A 96 4.21 -7.64 -15.44
CA GLU A 96 4.67 -7.31 -14.10
C GLU A 96 5.19 -5.87 -14.05
N PRO A 97 4.77 -5.06 -13.07
CA PRO A 97 5.29 -3.71 -12.93
C PRO A 97 6.78 -3.76 -12.49
N PRO A 98 7.59 -2.76 -12.87
CA PRO A 98 9.02 -2.72 -12.51
C PRO A 98 9.28 -2.59 -11.01
N PHE A 99 8.26 -2.23 -10.22
CA PHE A 99 8.27 -2.15 -8.77
C PHE A 99 6.82 -2.18 -8.23
N SER A 100 6.67 -2.58 -6.97
CA SER A 100 5.44 -2.42 -6.20
C SER A 100 5.33 -0.98 -5.71
N MET A 101 4.12 -0.41 -5.74
CA MET A 101 3.88 0.99 -5.38
C MET A 101 2.66 1.12 -4.47
N ASP A 102 2.80 1.92 -3.40
CA ASP A 102 1.70 2.34 -2.53
C ASP A 102 1.74 3.85 -2.35
N ALA A 103 0.61 4.51 -2.54
CA ALA A 103 0.51 5.95 -2.55
C ALA A 103 -0.78 6.43 -1.88
N ASN A 104 -0.65 7.41 -0.98
CA ASN A 104 -1.78 8.13 -0.39
C ASN A 104 -1.47 9.63 -0.34
N LEU A 105 -2.25 10.46 0.36
CA LEU A 105 -1.98 11.91 0.40
C LEU A 105 -0.67 12.27 1.12
N LEU A 106 -0.23 11.45 2.07
CA LEU A 106 0.94 11.71 2.92
C LEU A 106 2.24 11.25 2.26
N HIS A 107 2.22 10.15 1.51
CA HIS A 107 3.44 9.55 0.99
C HIS A 107 3.21 8.76 -0.30
N ILE A 108 4.33 8.40 -0.91
CA ILE A 108 4.44 7.34 -1.89
C ILE A 108 5.63 6.45 -1.52
N SER A 109 5.47 5.14 -1.65
CA SER A 109 6.52 4.14 -1.42
C SER A 109 6.66 3.24 -2.64
N TYR A 110 7.89 2.85 -2.92
CA TYR A 110 8.27 1.92 -3.99
C TYR A 110 9.13 0.81 -3.41
N GLU A 111 8.94 -0.43 -3.85
CA GLU A 111 9.72 -1.59 -3.40
C GLU A 111 9.75 -2.71 -4.46
N GLY A 112 10.65 -3.68 -4.27
CA GLY A 112 10.69 -4.91 -5.06
C GLY A 112 11.30 -4.76 -6.47
N ASN A 113 11.49 -5.91 -7.13
CA ASN A 113 12.00 -6.02 -8.49
C ASN A 113 13.30 -5.22 -8.70
N ALA A 114 13.28 -4.16 -9.50
CA ALA A 114 14.45 -3.36 -9.83
C ALA A 114 15.08 -2.65 -8.62
N LEU A 115 14.42 -2.65 -7.46
CA LEU A 115 14.88 -2.01 -6.23
C LEU A 115 15.42 -3.00 -5.18
N GLU A 116 15.50 -4.30 -5.49
CA GLU A 116 15.98 -5.32 -4.54
C GLU A 116 17.51 -5.37 -4.41
N ASP A 117 18.25 -4.94 -5.44
CA ASP A 117 19.70 -4.78 -5.36
C ASP A 117 20.04 -3.36 -4.85
N PRO A 118 20.56 -3.20 -3.62
CA PRO A 118 20.91 -1.89 -3.08
C PRO A 118 22.13 -1.25 -3.77
N TRP A 119 22.84 -1.99 -4.64
CA TRP A 119 23.95 -1.46 -5.43
C TRP A 119 23.48 -0.79 -6.73
N ASP A 120 22.25 -1.07 -7.15
CA ASP A 120 21.62 -0.44 -8.31
C ASP A 120 20.87 0.83 -7.91
N ALA A 121 21.10 1.90 -8.67
CA ALA A 121 20.40 3.17 -8.44
C ALA A 121 18.96 3.11 -8.97
N PRO A 122 17.99 3.72 -8.26
CA PRO A 122 16.61 3.78 -8.75
C PRO A 122 16.51 4.63 -10.03
N SER A 123 15.67 4.18 -10.97
CA SER A 123 15.41 4.92 -12.20
C SER A 123 14.62 6.21 -11.94
N GLU A 124 14.92 7.29 -12.69
CA GLU A 124 14.26 8.59 -12.51
C GLU A 124 12.75 8.55 -12.77
N ASP A 125 12.29 7.68 -13.67
CA ASP A 125 10.87 7.51 -14.02
C ASP A 125 10.02 6.96 -12.86
N MET A 126 10.67 6.41 -11.83
CA MET A 126 10.01 5.99 -10.60
C MET A 126 9.42 7.18 -9.83
N PHE A 127 10.05 8.36 -9.87
CA PHE A 127 9.65 9.49 -9.01
C PHE A 127 8.46 10.26 -9.59
N THR A 128 7.26 9.86 -9.22
CA THR A 128 6.01 10.47 -9.74
C THR A 128 5.54 11.74 -9.02
N ARG A 129 6.12 12.06 -7.86
CA ARG A 129 5.66 13.18 -6.98
C ARG A 129 6.74 14.19 -6.61
N SER A 130 7.94 13.98 -7.11
CA SER A 130 9.09 14.86 -6.87
C SER A 130 9.87 14.98 -8.16
N VAL A 131 10.52 16.12 -8.36
CA VAL A 131 11.49 16.31 -9.44
C VAL A 131 12.90 16.11 -8.89
N SER A 132 13.82 15.65 -9.73
CA SER A 132 15.24 15.61 -9.38
C SER A 132 15.69 17.00 -8.94
N PRO A 133 16.47 17.14 -7.84
CA PRO A 133 17.01 18.43 -7.41
C PRO A 133 17.76 19.19 -8.51
N GLU A 134 18.42 18.47 -9.43
CA GLU A 134 19.14 19.05 -10.57
C GLU A 134 18.21 19.69 -11.62
N LYS A 135 16.93 19.30 -11.62
CA LYS A 135 15.90 19.79 -12.55
C LYS A 135 14.98 20.84 -11.92
N VAL A 136 15.23 21.23 -10.67
CA VAL A 136 14.44 22.27 -9.98
C VAL A 136 14.76 23.63 -10.61
N SER A 137 13.72 24.35 -11.06
CA SER A 137 13.88 25.74 -11.51
C SER A 137 14.07 26.66 -10.30
N SER A 138 14.96 27.65 -10.43
CA SER A 138 15.44 28.53 -9.35
C SER A 138 14.37 29.42 -8.67
N GLY A 139 13.08 29.26 -8.99
CA GLY A 139 11.97 30.05 -8.47
C GLY A 139 11.05 29.35 -7.45
N GLN A 140 11.27 28.07 -7.13
CA GLN A 140 10.45 27.33 -6.16
C GLN A 140 11.20 27.09 -4.85
N GLN A 141 11.41 28.14 -4.06
CA GLN A 141 11.79 27.97 -2.65
C GLN A 141 10.52 27.77 -1.82
N GLY A 142 10.43 26.61 -1.16
CA GLY A 142 9.29 26.22 -0.35
C GLY A 142 9.00 27.21 0.79
N GLN A 143 7.71 27.45 1.04
CA GLN A 143 7.26 28.10 2.27
C GLN A 143 7.78 27.28 3.46
N GLN A 144 8.52 27.92 4.35
CA GLN A 144 8.78 27.38 5.68
C GLN A 144 7.46 27.33 6.44
N GLY A 145 6.76 26.20 6.34
CA GLY A 145 5.58 25.93 7.16
C GLY A 145 6.00 25.67 8.59
N GLN A 146 5.69 26.60 9.51
CA GLN A 146 5.59 26.26 10.92
C GLN A 146 4.61 25.10 11.06
N ALA A 147 5.07 23.98 11.61
CA ALA A 147 4.24 22.81 11.88
C ALA A 147 3.26 23.10 13.02
N THR A 148 2.22 23.86 12.74
CA THR A 148 0.96 23.82 13.49
C THR A 148 -0.01 23.01 12.67
N LEU A 149 -0.60 21.97 13.26
CA LEU A 149 -1.70 21.23 12.65
C LEU A 149 -2.71 22.25 12.08
N PRO A 150 -3.12 22.16 10.81
CA PRO A 150 -4.19 23.01 10.31
C PRO A 150 -5.43 22.71 11.16
N VAL A 151 -5.87 23.72 11.91
CA VAL A 151 -7.11 23.67 12.70
C VAL A 151 -8.27 23.78 11.70
N PRO A 152 -9.34 22.98 11.85
CA PRO A 152 -10.50 22.99 10.94
C PRO A 152 -11.22 24.34 10.88
#